data_AF-A0A4Q3EKZ6-F1
#
_entry.id   AF-A0A4Q3EKZ6-F1
#
_cell.length_a   1.000
_cell.length_b   1.000
_cell.length_c   1.000
_cell.angle_alpha   90.00
_cell.angle_beta   90.00
_cell.angle_gamma   90.00
#
_symmetry.space_group_name_H-M   'P 1'
#
loop_
_entity.id
_entity.type
_entity.pdbx_description
1 polymer ?
#
loop_
_entity_poly.entity_id
_entity_poly.type
_entity_poly.pdbx_seq_one_letter_code
_entity_poly.pdbx_strand_id
1 'polypeptide(L)'
;MVPAAQGSAKIKKDENKNNLIEIKVVNLTNPSRLQPSKKTYVVWMQTENNGIKNIGQLQSKSGLFSSTLRGELTTITPYNPQKIFITAEDDAAIRFPGTQVVLTTP
;
A
#
# COMPACT_ATOMS: atom_id res chain seq x y z
N MET A 1 10.66 2.61 -16.42
CA MET A 1 11.24 1.58 -15.53
C MET A 1 10.54 1.69 -14.18
N VAL A 2 9.82 0.65 -13.75
CA VAL A 2 9.24 0.62 -12.39
C VAL A 2 10.36 0.16 -11.45
N PRO A 3 10.63 0.84 -10.33
CA PRO A 3 11.70 0.47 -9.42
C PRO A 3 11.43 -0.94 -8.86
N ALA A 4 12.49 -1.65 -8.49
CA ALA A 4 12.46 -2.97 -7.84
C ALA A 4 11.89 -2.90 -6.39
N ALA A 5 10.72 -2.28 -6.23
CA ALA A 5 9.98 -2.23 -4.99
C ALA A 5 9.60 -3.66 -4.61
N GLN A 6 9.96 -4.05 -3.39
CA GLN A 6 9.69 -5.38 -2.86
C GLN A 6 8.71 -5.22 -1.72
N GLY A 7 7.55 -5.84 -1.85
CA GLY A 7 6.44 -5.74 -0.92
C GLY A 7 6.06 -7.11 -0.38
N SER A 8 5.68 -7.15 0.88
CA SER A 8 5.10 -8.31 1.54
C SER A 8 3.83 -7.88 2.25
N ALA A 9 2.79 -8.71 2.13
CA ALA A 9 1.54 -8.57 2.87
C ALA A 9 1.39 -9.80 3.77
N LYS A 10 1.10 -9.57 5.04
CA LYS A 10 0.77 -10.61 6.01
C LYS A 10 -0.63 -10.37 6.52
N ILE A 11 -1.45 -11.41 6.46
CA ILE A 11 -2.82 -11.39 6.95
C ILE A 11 -2.87 -12.33 8.16
N LYS A 12 -3.28 -11.80 9.31
CA LYS A 12 -3.51 -12.55 10.53
C LYS A 12 -4.98 -12.42 10.90
N LYS A 13 -5.64 -13.53 11.23
CA LYS A 13 -7.00 -13.50 11.77
C LYS A 13 -6.93 -13.34 13.29
N ASP A 14 -7.71 -12.41 13.83
CA ASP A 14 -7.91 -12.28 15.27
C ASP A 14 -9.09 -13.15 15.75
N GLU A 15 -9.23 -13.28 17.07
CA GLU A 15 -10.31 -14.06 17.71
C GLU A 15 -11.71 -13.52 17.40
N ASN A 16 -11.80 -12.23 17.03
CA ASN A 16 -13.04 -11.54 16.66
C ASN A 16 -13.39 -11.68 15.17
N LYS A 17 -12.68 -12.54 14.43
CA LYS A 17 -12.83 -12.75 12.98
C LYS A 17 -12.48 -11.52 12.13
N ASN A 18 -11.75 -10.54 12.67
CA ASN A 18 -11.15 -9.47 11.88
C ASN A 18 -9.81 -9.93 11.32
N ASN A 19 -9.47 -9.36 10.17
CA ASN A 19 -8.19 -9.55 9.50
C ASN A 19 -7.27 -8.38 9.87
N LEU A 20 -6.19 -8.67 10.59
CA LEU A 20 -5.04 -7.79 10.76
C LEU A 20 -4.15 -7.92 9.52
N ILE A 21 -4.03 -6.83 8.78
CA ILE A 21 -3.24 -6.71 7.57
C ILE A 21 -1.97 -5.92 7.90
N GLU A 22 -0.83 -6.56 7.77
CA GLU A 22 0.50 -5.95 7.91
C GLU A 22 1.17 -5.92 6.54
N ILE A 23 1.47 -4.72 6.04
CA ILE A 23 2.11 -4.50 4.75
C ILE A 23 3.44 -3.84 4.98
N LYS A 24 4.48 -4.41 4.38
CA LYS A 24 5.83 -3.87 4.42
C LYS A 24 6.39 -3.82 3.02
N VAL A 25 6.90 -2.65 2.66
CA VAL A 25 7.49 -2.42 1.35
C VAL A 25 8.85 -1.76 1.53
N VAL A 26 9.83 -2.26 0.81
CA VAL A 26 11.19 -1.75 0.78
C VAL A 26 11.59 -1.42 -0.65
N ASN A 27 12.63 -0.60 -0.81
CA ASN A 27 13.11 -0.14 -2.11
C ASN A 27 12.03 0.62 -2.90
N LEU A 28 11.11 1.30 -2.19
CA LEU A 28 10.19 2.23 -2.83
C LEU A 28 10.98 3.45 -3.33
N THR A 29 10.63 3.90 -4.52
CA THR A 29 11.09 5.20 -5.00
C THR A 29 10.31 6.30 -4.29
N ASN A 30 10.88 7.49 -4.17
CA ASN A 30 10.13 8.62 -3.63
C ASN A 30 8.98 8.98 -4.60
N PRO A 31 7.72 9.13 -4.12
CA PRO A 31 6.57 9.38 -5.00
C PRO A 31 6.75 10.67 -5.84
N SER A 32 7.49 11.67 -5.32
CA SER A 32 7.82 12.89 -6.06
C SER A 32 8.74 12.65 -7.28
N ARG A 33 9.48 11.54 -7.30
CA ARG A 33 10.38 11.15 -8.40
C ARG A 33 9.72 10.25 -9.44
N LEU A 34 8.45 9.89 -9.23
CA LEU A 34 7.67 9.18 -10.24
C LEU A 34 7.34 10.11 -11.41
N GLN A 35 7.00 9.52 -12.55
CA GLN A 35 6.49 10.23 -13.72
C GLN A 35 5.13 9.62 -14.10
N PRO A 36 4.00 10.35 -13.92
CA PRO A 36 3.90 11.66 -13.28
C PRO A 36 4.28 11.63 -11.80
N SER A 37 4.73 12.76 -11.25
CA SER A 37 5.07 12.89 -9.82
C SER A 37 3.81 12.78 -8.97
N LYS A 38 3.92 12.10 -7.83
CA LYS A 38 2.83 11.90 -6.86
C LYS A 38 3.26 12.34 -5.47
N LYS A 39 2.30 12.43 -4.53
CA LYS A 39 2.57 12.88 -3.16
C LYS A 39 2.74 11.74 -2.17
N THR A 40 1.97 10.67 -2.31
CA THR A 40 1.92 9.58 -1.33
C THR A 40 1.69 8.23 -2.00
N TYR A 41 1.84 7.17 -1.23
CA TYR A 41 1.47 5.81 -1.61
C TYR A 41 0.25 5.38 -0.84
N VAL A 42 -0.81 4.98 -1.55
CA VAL A 42 -2.06 4.50 -0.97
C VAL A 42 -2.15 3.00 -1.15
N VAL A 43 -2.59 2.33 -0.10
CA VAL A 43 -2.79 0.90 -0.07
C VAL A 43 -4.26 0.60 -0.27
N TRP A 44 -4.51 -0.31 -1.21
CA TRP A 44 -5.82 -0.76 -1.61
C TRP A 44 -5.99 -2.24 -1.29
N MET A 45 -7.19 -2.56 -0.84
CA MET A 45 -7.65 -3.92 -0.63
C MET A 45 -8.83 -4.19 -1.55
N GLN A 46 -8.67 -5.14 -2.46
CA GLN A 46 -9.79 -5.76 -3.14
C GLN A 46 -10.38 -6.82 -2.22
N THR A 47 -11.65 -6.66 -1.89
CA THR A 47 -12.42 -7.63 -1.13
C THR A 47 -13.22 -8.51 -2.07
N GLU A 48 -13.54 -9.72 -1.64
CA GLU A 48 -14.28 -10.69 -2.45
C GLU A 48 -15.65 -10.15 -2.89
N ASN A 49 -16.39 -9.51 -1.97
CA ASN A 49 -17.79 -9.11 -2.21
C ASN A 49 -18.08 -7.60 -2.08
N ASN A 50 -17.08 -6.79 -1.73
CA ASN A 50 -17.27 -5.38 -1.36
C ASN A 50 -16.39 -4.41 -2.18
N GLY A 51 -15.84 -4.89 -3.30
CA GLY A 51 -15.02 -4.11 -4.21
C GLY A 51 -13.67 -3.70 -3.62
N ILE A 52 -13.09 -2.66 -4.19
CA ILE A 52 -11.80 -2.09 -3.80
C ILE A 52 -12.01 -1.03 -2.71
N LYS A 53 -11.25 -1.12 -1.62
CA LYS A 53 -11.28 -0.19 -0.50
C LYS A 53 -9.91 0.40 -0.25
N ASN A 54 -9.86 1.71 0.02
CA ASN A 54 -8.69 2.37 0.58
C ASN A 54 -8.53 1.91 2.03
N ILE A 55 -7.40 1.32 2.38
CA ILE A 55 -7.12 0.82 3.73
C ILE A 55 -6.06 1.65 4.46
N GLY A 56 -5.58 2.72 3.83
CA GLY A 56 -4.63 3.67 4.40
C GLY A 56 -3.47 3.99 3.46
N GLN A 57 -2.60 4.90 3.91
CA GLN A 57 -1.36 5.24 3.22
C GLN A 57 -0.14 4.56 3.86
N LEU A 58 0.88 4.29 3.05
CA LEU A 58 2.15 3.79 3.59
C LEU A 58 2.85 4.88 4.39
N GLN A 59 3.20 4.56 5.63
CA GLN A 59 4.03 5.43 6.44
C GLN A 59 5.47 5.30 5.95
N SER A 60 5.90 6.30 5.18
CA SER A 60 7.24 6.33 4.58
C SER A 60 8.27 6.74 5.63
N LYS A 61 9.21 5.85 5.93
CA LYS A 61 10.41 6.16 6.73
C LYS A 61 11.60 6.21 5.79
N SER A 62 12.17 7.41 5.65
CA SER A 62 13.47 7.61 4.99
C SER A 62 14.51 7.90 6.07
N GLY A 63 15.61 7.16 6.09
CA GLY A 63 16.80 7.59 6.84
C GLY A 63 17.45 8.78 6.13
N LEU A 64 18.08 9.71 6.87
CA LEU A 64 18.77 10.88 6.32
C LEU A 64 19.79 10.55 5.20
N PHE A 65 20.23 9.29 5.11
CA PHE A 65 21.24 8.81 4.15
C PHE A 65 20.73 7.71 3.20
N SER A 66 19.42 7.48 3.11
CA SER A 66 18.85 6.42 2.26
C SER A 66 18.16 6.98 1.04
N SER A 67 18.55 6.53 -0.15
CA SER A 67 17.90 6.83 -1.42
C SER A 67 16.62 5.99 -1.66
N THR A 68 16.36 5.02 -0.79
CA THR A 68 15.22 4.11 -0.86
C THR A 68 14.26 4.38 0.28
N LEU A 69 12.97 4.44 -0.04
CA LEU A 69 11.91 4.54 0.97
C LEU A 69 11.52 3.15 1.46
N ARG A 70 11.26 3.07 2.76
CA ARG A 70 10.55 1.96 3.39
C ARG A 70 9.17 2.43 3.78
N GLY A 71 8.14 1.69 3.38
CA GLY A 71 6.75 1.95 3.72
C GLY A 71 6.18 0.82 4.54
N GLU A 72 5.50 1.15 5.64
CA GLU A 72 4.76 0.17 6.43
C GLU A 72 3.32 0.64 6.64
N LEU A 73 2.38 -0.30 6.64
CA LEU A 73 0.99 -0.09 7.04
C LEU A 73 0.52 -1.29 7.84
N THR A 74 -0.11 -1.02 8.98
CA THR A 74 -0.81 -2.01 9.79
C THR A 74 -2.24 -1.55 9.98
N THR A 75 -3.21 -2.38 9.62
CA THR A 75 -4.63 -2.04 9.71
C THR A 75 -5.47 -3.28 10.02
N ILE A 76 -6.63 -3.07 10.65
CA ILE A 76 -7.60 -4.12 10.96
C ILE A 76 -8.85 -3.93 10.12
N THR A 77 -9.40 -5.02 9.60
CA THR A 77 -10.61 -4.98 8.79
C THR A 77 -11.48 -6.22 8.99
N PRO A 78 -12.81 -6.06 9.04
CA PRO A 78 -13.71 -7.21 9.07
C PRO A 78 -13.86 -7.88 7.70
N TYR A 79 -13.30 -7.30 6.63
CA TYR A 79 -13.44 -7.83 5.28
C TYR A 79 -12.32 -8.82 4.94
N ASN A 80 -12.63 -9.80 4.09
CA ASN A 80 -11.61 -10.73 3.58
C ASN A 80 -10.89 -10.10 2.37
N PRO A 81 -9.56 -9.89 2.44
CA PRO A 81 -8.76 -9.44 1.32
C PRO A 81 -8.60 -10.56 0.27
N GLN A 82 -9.00 -10.30 -0.96
CA GLN A 82 -8.70 -11.15 -2.12
C GLN A 82 -7.39 -10.73 -2.79
N LYS A 83 -7.09 -9.43 -2.78
CA LYS A 83 -5.87 -8.87 -3.38
C LYS A 83 -5.51 -7.56 -2.68
N ILE A 84 -4.22 -7.35 -2.49
CA ILE A 84 -3.68 -6.09 -1.97
C ILE A 84 -2.75 -5.48 -3.00
N PHE A 85 -2.90 -4.19 -3.24
CA PHE A 85 -2.04 -3.46 -4.16
C PHE A 85 -1.85 -2.03 -3.70
N ILE A 86 -0.80 -1.40 -4.23
CA ILE A 86 -0.36 -0.08 -3.82
C ILE A 86 -0.28 0.80 -5.07
N THR A 87 -0.82 2.01 -4.96
CA THR A 87 -0.76 3.01 -6.02
C THR A 87 -0.07 4.28 -5.52
N ALA A 88 0.46 5.05 -6.45
CA ALA A 88 0.98 6.39 -6.18
C ALA A 88 -0.11 7.43 -6.44
N GLU A 89 -0.39 8.26 -5.45
CA GLU A 89 -1.54 9.17 -5.45
C GLU A 89 -1.18 10.59 -5.01
N ASP A 90 -2.03 11.55 -5.37
CA ASP A 90 -1.88 12.96 -5.00
C ASP A 90 -2.53 13.29 -3.64
N ASP A 91 -3.41 12.42 -3.16
CA ASP A 91 -4.09 12.53 -1.86
C ASP A 91 -4.26 11.13 -1.25
N ALA A 92 -4.10 11.03 0.07
CA ALA A 92 -4.26 9.80 0.84
C ALA A 92 -5.73 9.43 1.07
N ALA A 93 -6.63 10.42 1.07
CA ALA A 93 -8.06 10.27 1.36
C ALA A 93 -8.91 9.99 0.11
N ILE A 94 -8.29 9.62 -1.02
CA ILE A 94 -9.03 9.32 -2.24
C ILE A 94 -9.86 8.04 -2.11
N ARG A 95 -11.02 8.02 -2.78
CA ARG A 95 -12.00 6.93 -2.71
C ARG A 95 -11.81 5.87 -3.79
N PHE A 96 -11.05 6.18 -4.83
CA PHE A 96 -10.80 5.29 -5.96
C PHE A 96 -9.31 5.30 -6.31
N PRO A 97 -8.71 4.13 -6.64
CA PRO A 97 -7.32 4.08 -7.04
C PRO A 97 -7.11 4.80 -8.37
N GLY A 98 -6.00 5.51 -8.48
CA GLY A 98 -5.47 6.00 -9.73
C GLY A 98 -4.89 4.88 -10.59
N THR A 99 -4.34 5.25 -11.74
CA THR A 99 -3.84 4.31 -12.75
C THR A 99 -2.42 3.81 -12.49
N GLN A 100 -1.70 4.43 -11.55
CA GLN A 100 -0.29 4.14 -11.32
C GLN A 100 -0.11 3.10 -10.20
N VAL A 101 -0.23 1.82 -10.56
CA VAL A 101 0.05 0.70 -9.66
C VAL A 101 1.56 0.52 -9.52
N VAL A 102 2.02 0.51 -8.27
CA VAL A 102 3.44 0.46 -7.89
C VAL A 102 3.81 -0.93 -7.43
N LEU A 103 2.88 -1.61 -6.75
CA LEU A 103 3.09 -2.96 -6.26
C LEU A 103 1.76 -3.71 -6.17
N THR A 104 1.80 -5.02 -6.44
CA THR A 104 0.70 -5.94 -6.24
C THR A 104 1.25 -7.15 -5.52
N THR A 105 0.61 -7.56 -4.42
CA THR A 105 0.93 -8.83 -3.75
C THR A 105 -0.17 -9.85 -4.09
N PRO A 106 0.20 -11.12 -4.37
CA PRO A 106 -0.76 -12.21 -4.41
C PRO A 106 -1.40 -12.46 -3.05
#